data_AF-A0A1B8NXN8-F1
#
_entry.id   AF-A0A1B8NXN8-F1
#
_cell.length_a   1.000
_cell.length_b   1.000
_cell.length_c   1.000
_cell.angle_alpha   90.00
_cell.angle_beta   90.00
_cell.angle_gamma   90.00
#
_symmetry.space_group_name_H-M   'P 1'
#
loop_
_entity.id
_entity.type
_entity.pdbx_description
1 polymer ?
#
loop_
_entity_poly.entity_id
_entity_poly.type
_entity_poly.pdbx_seq_one_letter_code
_entity_poly.pdbx_strand_id
1 'polypeptide(L)'
;MAARQATGGTTLYEVDDVQPHDLDTERPYVTFVDKHGETQRLDCDYVAGCDGYHGVSRQSIPKDRIKEFERVYPFGWLGLLSDTPPVADELIYARHERGFALCSMRSETRSRYYLQVPLEERVEDWSDERFWEELKRRVPRTWRRNWSPVPPWRRA
;
A
#
# COMPACT_ATOMS: atom_id res chain seq x y z
N MET A 1 12.83 -7.92 7.28
CA MET A 1 14.28 -7.61 7.22
C MET A 1 15.17 -8.74 7.70
N ALA A 2 14.83 -9.44 8.80
CA ALA A 2 15.64 -10.56 9.32
C ALA A 2 16.00 -11.62 8.25
N ALA A 3 15.05 -12.02 7.41
CA ALA A 3 15.33 -12.96 6.31
C ALA A 3 16.37 -12.43 5.31
N ARG A 4 16.31 -11.15 4.91
CA ARG A 4 17.28 -10.54 3.99
C ARG A 4 18.67 -10.39 4.62
N GLN A 5 18.72 -10.06 5.91
CA GLN A 5 19.98 -10.01 6.65
C GLN A 5 20.61 -11.39 6.76
N ALA A 6 19.80 -12.44 6.99
CA ALA A 6 20.27 -13.82 7.08
C ALA A 6 20.89 -14.33 5.77
N THR A 7 20.50 -13.80 4.60
CA THR A 7 21.12 -14.16 3.32
C THR A 7 22.42 -13.41 3.05
N GLY A 8 22.80 -12.41 3.87
CA GLY A 8 24.01 -11.59 3.64
C GLY A 8 23.96 -10.73 2.37
N GLY A 9 22.77 -10.52 1.80
CA GLY A 9 22.65 -9.83 0.51
C GLY A 9 22.77 -8.30 0.67
N THR A 10 23.59 -7.67 -0.17
CA THR A 10 23.76 -6.21 -0.17
C THR A 10 22.42 -5.51 -0.38
N THR A 11 22.15 -4.50 0.44
CA THR A 11 20.96 -3.66 0.33
C THR A 11 21.37 -2.23 0.65
N LEU A 12 21.19 -1.34 -0.32
CA LEU A 12 21.49 0.08 -0.19
C LEU A 12 20.16 0.82 0.00
N TYR A 13 19.99 1.42 1.17
CA TYR A 13 18.83 2.25 1.50
C TYR A 13 19.17 3.72 1.27
N GLU A 14 18.13 4.54 1.11
CA GLU A 14 18.28 6.00 0.96
C GLU A 14 19.23 6.37 -0.19
N VAL A 15 19.09 5.65 -1.30
CA VAL A 15 19.73 6.01 -2.56
C VAL A 15 18.73 6.84 -3.37
N ASP A 16 19.22 7.92 -3.93
CA ASP A 16 18.45 8.86 -4.74
C ASP A 16 18.88 8.78 -6.21
N ASP A 17 18.10 9.42 -7.09
CA ASP A 17 18.41 9.56 -8.52
C ASP A 17 18.85 8.25 -9.20
N VAL A 18 18.11 7.17 -8.92
CA VAL A 18 18.36 5.86 -9.52
C VAL A 18 18.07 5.94 -11.01
N GLN A 19 19.06 5.62 -11.83
CA GLN A 19 18.94 5.63 -13.29
C GLN A 19 19.50 4.32 -13.85
N PRO A 20 18.65 3.47 -14.45
CA PRO A 20 19.08 2.34 -15.26
C PRO A 20 19.60 2.79 -16.62
N HIS A 21 20.71 2.20 -17.06
CA HIS A 21 21.39 2.52 -18.33
C HIS A 21 21.64 1.24 -19.14
N ASP A 22 21.76 1.41 -20.46
CA ASP A 22 22.17 0.37 -21.42
C ASP A 22 21.37 -0.95 -21.29
N LEU A 23 20.08 -0.83 -20.97
CA LEU A 23 19.16 -1.95 -20.68
C LEU A 23 18.93 -2.90 -21.86
N ASP A 24 19.20 -2.48 -23.09
CA ASP A 24 19.09 -3.29 -24.30
C ASP A 24 20.42 -3.82 -24.83
N THR A 25 21.47 -3.78 -23.98
CA THR A 25 22.82 -4.26 -24.31
C THR A 25 23.25 -5.45 -23.44
N GLU A 26 24.45 -5.97 -23.68
CA GLU A 26 25.05 -7.04 -22.86
C GLU A 26 25.64 -6.55 -21.52
N ARG A 27 25.71 -5.22 -21.29
CA ARG A 27 26.40 -4.64 -20.12
C ARG A 27 25.57 -3.52 -19.48
N PRO A 28 24.36 -3.82 -18.97
CA PRO A 28 23.56 -2.82 -18.28
C PRO A 28 24.23 -2.39 -16.98
N TYR A 29 23.92 -1.18 -16.53
CA TYR A 29 24.36 -0.69 -15.23
C TYR A 29 23.33 0.28 -14.65
N VAL A 30 23.45 0.52 -13.35
CA VAL A 30 22.61 1.48 -12.63
C VAL A 30 23.50 2.54 -12.00
N THR A 31 23.15 3.81 -12.16
CA THR A 31 23.71 4.89 -11.34
C THR A 31 22.72 5.30 -10.28
N PHE A 32 23.22 5.79 -9.15
CA PHE A 32 22.41 6.38 -8.08
C PHE A 32 23.28 7.33 -7.28
N VAL A 33 22.65 8.20 -6.50
CA VAL A 33 23.31 9.03 -5.50
C VAL A 33 23.19 8.33 -4.15
N ASP A 34 24.31 8.08 -3.48
CA ASP A 34 24.28 7.48 -2.15
C ASP A 34 23.85 8.48 -1.07
N LYS A 35 23.67 7.99 0.16
CA LYS A 35 23.29 8.81 1.32
C LYS A 35 24.30 9.93 1.68
N HIS A 36 25.50 9.91 1.10
CA HIS A 36 26.52 10.94 1.26
C HIS A 36 26.50 11.98 0.13
N GLY A 37 25.60 11.82 -0.84
CA GLY A 37 25.49 12.71 -2.00
C GLY A 37 26.44 12.36 -3.14
N GLU A 38 27.13 11.22 -3.08
CA GLU A 38 28.09 10.82 -4.12
C GLU A 38 27.43 9.94 -5.17
N THR A 39 27.74 10.20 -6.44
CA THR A 39 27.28 9.36 -7.55
C THR A 39 28.04 8.05 -7.57
N GLN A 40 27.29 6.95 -7.50
CA GLN A 40 27.80 5.60 -7.57
C GLN A 40 27.35 4.93 -8.87
N ARG A 41 28.13 3.94 -9.32
CA ARG A 41 27.80 3.07 -10.45
C ARG A 41 27.82 1.61 -10.01
N LEU A 42 26.79 0.87 -10.41
CA LEU A 42 26.66 -0.57 -10.20
C LEU A 42 26.55 -1.26 -11.56
N ASP A 43 27.60 -1.93 -12.00
CA ASP A 43 27.57 -2.81 -13.16
C ASP A 43 26.86 -4.12 -12.83
N CYS A 44 26.08 -4.65 -13.78
CA CYS A 44 25.29 -5.86 -13.58
C CYS A 44 25.01 -6.58 -14.90
N ASP A 45 24.57 -7.83 -14.82
CA ASP A 45 24.11 -8.58 -15.99
C ASP A 45 22.62 -8.33 -16.30
N TYR A 46 21.81 -8.04 -15.26
CA TYR A 46 20.38 -7.82 -15.36
C TYR A 46 19.88 -6.81 -14.33
N VAL A 47 18.84 -6.05 -14.71
CA VAL A 47 18.12 -5.13 -13.81
C VAL A 47 16.69 -5.64 -13.62
N ALA A 48 16.29 -5.85 -12.37
CA ALA A 48 14.92 -6.22 -12.00
C ALA A 48 14.17 -5.00 -11.43
N GLY A 49 13.21 -4.47 -12.19
CA GLY A 49 12.38 -3.33 -11.78
C GLY A 49 11.30 -3.71 -10.78
N CYS A 50 11.62 -3.57 -9.49
CA CYS A 50 10.72 -3.89 -8.35
C CYS A 50 10.30 -2.62 -7.58
N ASP A 51 10.23 -1.48 -8.25
CA ASP A 51 10.13 -0.12 -7.69
C ASP A 51 8.70 0.46 -7.71
N GLY A 52 7.70 -0.38 -7.97
CA GLY A 52 6.28 -0.04 -7.82
C GLY A 52 5.73 0.88 -8.92
N TYR A 53 4.53 1.44 -8.69
CA TYR A 53 3.80 2.15 -9.75
C TYR A 53 4.51 3.41 -10.25
N HIS A 54 5.23 4.13 -9.40
CA HIS A 54 5.96 5.35 -9.75
C HIS A 54 7.48 5.14 -9.91
N GLY A 55 7.92 3.88 -9.94
CA GLY A 55 9.32 3.53 -10.12
C GLY A 55 9.92 4.02 -11.44
N VAL A 56 11.25 4.15 -11.47
CA VAL A 56 12.01 4.58 -12.64
C VAL A 56 12.07 3.47 -13.70
N SER A 57 12.06 2.20 -13.29
CA SER A 57 12.30 1.06 -14.16
C SER A 57 11.32 0.99 -15.34
N ARG A 58 10.02 1.23 -15.11
CA ARG A 58 9.03 1.28 -16.19
C ARG A 58 9.25 2.49 -17.12
N GLN A 59 9.68 3.62 -16.57
CA GLN A 59 9.91 4.87 -17.31
C GLN A 59 11.18 4.83 -18.16
N SER A 60 12.14 3.98 -17.80
CA SER A 60 13.38 3.73 -18.56
C SER A 60 13.17 2.92 -19.84
N ILE A 61 11.99 2.32 -20.03
CA ILE A 61 11.67 1.58 -21.25
C ILE A 61 11.14 2.56 -22.31
N PRO A 62 11.65 2.54 -23.56
CA PRO A 62 11.12 3.36 -24.64
C PRO A 62 9.60 3.20 -24.82
N LYS A 63 8.87 4.32 -24.91
CA LYS A 63 7.40 4.34 -24.91
C LYS A 63 6.79 3.56 -26.09
N ASP A 64 7.47 3.50 -27.22
CA ASP A 64 7.07 2.75 -28.41
C ASP A 64 7.13 1.23 -28.20
N ARG A 65 7.80 0.75 -27.15
CA ARG A 65 7.87 -0.65 -26.75
C ARG A 65 6.87 -1.03 -25.65
N ILE A 66 6.07 -0.09 -25.17
CA ILE A 66 5.06 -0.33 -24.11
C ILE A 66 3.66 -0.12 -24.69
N LYS A 67 2.77 -1.06 -24.38
CA LYS A 67 1.33 -0.88 -24.57
C LYS A 67 0.65 -0.83 -23.20
N GLU A 68 0.08 0.32 -22.87
CA GLU A 68 -0.61 0.55 -21.60
C GLU A 68 -2.11 0.22 -21.71
N PHE A 69 -2.64 -0.39 -20.66
CA PHE A 69 -4.07 -0.65 -20.49
C PHE A 69 -4.48 -0.15 -19.11
N GLU A 70 -5.24 0.93 -19.06
CA GLU A 70 -5.61 1.59 -17.82
C GLU A 70 -7.13 1.71 -17.67
N ARG A 71 -7.60 1.53 -16.43
CA ARG A 71 -8.96 1.88 -16.02
C ARG A 71 -8.91 2.53 -14.66
N VAL A 72 -9.33 3.79 -14.60
CA VAL A 72 -9.51 4.55 -13.36
C VAL A 72 -10.97 4.44 -12.92
N TYR A 73 -11.20 4.04 -11.67
CA TYR A 73 -12.53 3.99 -11.08
C TYR A 73 -12.84 5.31 -10.35
N PRO A 74 -14.09 5.81 -10.40
CA PRO A 74 -14.45 7.12 -9.84
C PRO A 74 -14.67 7.07 -8.33
N PHE A 75 -13.80 6.37 -7.58
CA PHE A 75 -13.84 6.26 -6.12
C PHE A 75 -12.50 5.75 -5.58
N GLY A 76 -12.24 6.06 -4.30
CA GLY A 76 -11.13 5.51 -3.52
C GLY A 76 -11.60 4.63 -2.37
N TRP A 77 -10.65 3.99 -1.69
CA TRP A 77 -10.88 3.27 -0.44
C TRP A 77 -10.19 3.99 0.72
N LEU A 78 -10.99 4.56 1.61
CA LEU A 78 -10.50 5.06 2.90
C LEU A 78 -10.28 3.85 3.81
N GLY A 79 -9.04 3.64 4.26
CA GLY A 79 -8.67 2.45 5.02
C GLY A 79 -8.19 2.75 6.45
N LEU A 80 -8.78 2.07 7.44
CA LEU A 80 -8.42 2.19 8.86
C LEU A 80 -7.79 0.89 9.37
N LEU A 81 -6.60 0.98 9.96
CA LEU A 81 -5.93 -0.14 10.65
C LEU A 81 -6.12 0.05 12.16
N SER A 82 -6.52 -1.01 12.85
CA SER A 82 -6.84 -0.93 14.28
C SER A 82 -6.30 -2.15 15.02
N ASP A 83 -5.70 -1.93 16.18
CA ASP A 83 -5.36 -2.99 17.14
C ASP A 83 -6.60 -3.40 17.93
N THR A 84 -7.57 -3.95 17.19
CA THR A 84 -8.81 -4.51 17.69
C THR A 84 -9.04 -5.90 17.06
N PRO A 85 -9.67 -6.84 17.79
CA PRO A 85 -10.02 -8.13 17.22
C PRO A 85 -10.90 -7.99 15.99
N PRO A 86 -10.74 -8.87 14.97
CA PRO A 86 -11.63 -8.94 13.83
C PRO A 86 -13.08 -9.16 14.25
N VAL A 87 -13.99 -8.63 13.43
CA VAL A 87 -15.44 -8.63 13.73
C VAL A 87 -16.12 -9.93 13.32
N ALA A 88 -15.43 -10.73 12.51
CA ALA A 88 -15.74 -12.08 12.09
C ALA A 88 -14.43 -12.81 11.80
N ASP A 89 -14.48 -14.15 11.76
CA ASP A 89 -13.32 -15.01 11.47
C ASP A 89 -12.91 -14.96 9.99
N GLU A 90 -13.80 -14.45 9.12
CA GLU A 90 -13.58 -14.27 7.69
C GLU A 90 -13.87 -12.84 7.23
N LEU A 91 -13.49 -12.53 5.99
CA LEU A 91 -13.71 -11.21 5.40
C LEU A 91 -15.21 -10.96 5.13
N ILE A 92 -15.64 -9.72 5.32
CA ILE A 92 -16.99 -9.27 4.96
C ILE A 92 -16.88 -8.22 3.86
N TYR A 93 -17.31 -8.58 2.64
CA TYR A 93 -17.53 -7.65 1.54
C TYR A 93 -18.97 -7.18 1.57
N ALA A 94 -19.19 -5.91 1.89
CA ALA A 94 -20.53 -5.34 2.01
C ALA A 94 -20.80 -4.35 0.87
N ARG A 95 -21.76 -4.71 0.01
CA ARG A 95 -22.38 -3.77 -0.92
C ARG A 95 -23.57 -3.10 -0.22
N HIS A 96 -23.51 -1.78 -0.03
CA HIS A 96 -24.56 -0.99 0.59
C HIS A 96 -24.95 0.19 -0.30
N GLU A 97 -26.16 0.72 -0.16
CA GLU A 97 -26.63 1.91 -0.91
C GLU A 97 -25.76 3.15 -0.66
N ARG A 98 -25.07 3.19 0.48
CA ARG A 98 -24.13 4.25 0.90
C ARG A 98 -22.71 4.03 0.35
N GLY A 99 -22.52 3.02 -0.50
CA GLY A 99 -21.22 2.59 -1.01
C GLY A 99 -20.69 1.32 -0.37
N PHE A 100 -19.59 0.82 -0.90
CA PHE A 100 -18.91 -0.40 -0.44
C PHE A 100 -18.27 -0.23 0.94
N ALA A 101 -18.19 -1.33 1.69
CA ALA A 101 -17.38 -1.48 2.89
C ALA A 101 -16.71 -2.86 2.92
N LEU A 102 -15.52 -2.94 3.51
CA LEU A 102 -14.77 -4.18 3.73
C LEU A 102 -14.35 -4.31 5.19
N CYS A 103 -14.69 -5.44 5.81
CA CYS A 103 -14.08 -5.88 7.06
C CYS A 103 -13.03 -6.96 6.75
N SER A 104 -11.77 -6.68 7.05
CA SER A 104 -10.62 -7.57 6.86
C SER A 104 -9.76 -7.59 8.12
N MET A 105 -8.70 -8.38 8.12
CA MET A 105 -7.84 -8.60 9.27
C MET A 105 -6.36 -8.71 8.92
N ARG A 106 -5.52 -8.69 9.95
CA ARG A 106 -4.08 -8.97 9.90
C ARG A 106 -3.69 -10.07 10.87
N SER A 107 -4.35 -10.13 12.02
CA SER A 107 -4.22 -11.16 13.05
C SER A 107 -5.48 -11.19 13.92
N GLU A 108 -5.53 -12.10 14.89
CA GLU A 108 -6.61 -12.16 15.91
C GLU A 108 -6.74 -10.87 16.75
N THR A 109 -5.71 -10.03 16.76
CA THR A 109 -5.65 -8.79 17.55
C THR A 109 -5.55 -7.52 16.70
N ARG A 110 -5.56 -7.65 15.37
CA ARG A 110 -5.39 -6.53 14.45
C ARG A 110 -6.30 -6.64 13.23
N SER A 111 -7.07 -5.59 13.01
CA SER A 111 -8.09 -5.48 11.99
C SER A 111 -7.79 -4.41 10.94
N ARG A 112 -8.33 -4.59 9.73
CA ARG A 112 -8.25 -3.60 8.65
C ARG A 112 -9.62 -3.42 8.00
N TYR A 113 -10.09 -2.18 7.97
CA TYR A 113 -11.40 -1.82 7.42
C TYR A 113 -11.26 -0.86 6.27
N TYR A 114 -12.22 -0.90 5.34
CA TYR A 114 -12.29 0.04 4.23
C TYR A 114 -13.71 0.56 4.00
N LEU A 115 -13.79 1.83 3.62
CA LEU A 115 -15.00 2.48 3.11
C LEU A 115 -14.71 2.99 1.70
N GLN A 116 -15.61 2.73 0.76
CA GLN A 116 -15.61 3.43 -0.51
C GLN A 116 -15.98 4.90 -0.28
N VAL A 117 -15.19 5.80 -0.86
CA VAL A 117 -15.38 7.25 -0.77
C VAL A 117 -15.16 7.90 -2.15
N PRO A 118 -15.76 9.07 -2.44
CA PRO A 118 -15.40 9.90 -3.60
C PRO A 118 -13.89 10.21 -3.66
N LEU A 119 -13.37 10.51 -4.85
CA LEU A 119 -11.94 10.78 -5.06
C LEU A 119 -11.50 12.12 -4.45
N GLU A 120 -12.46 13.02 -4.21
CA GLU A 120 -12.25 14.35 -3.66
C GLU A 120 -12.17 14.35 -2.13
N GLU A 121 -12.51 13.24 -1.48
CA GLU A 121 -12.45 13.12 -0.02
C GLU A 121 -11.01 13.17 0.48
N ARG A 122 -10.80 13.94 1.55
CA ARG A 122 -9.48 14.11 2.17
C ARG A 122 -9.42 13.32 3.46
N VAL A 123 -8.30 12.65 3.72
CA VAL A 123 -8.17 11.81 4.93
C VAL A 123 -8.31 12.62 6.22
N GLU A 124 -7.93 13.90 6.21
CA GLU A 124 -8.03 14.78 7.38
C GLU A 124 -9.48 15.10 7.77
N ASP A 125 -10.43 14.95 6.84
CA ASP A 125 -11.86 15.17 7.10
C ASP A 125 -12.53 13.95 7.77
N TRP A 126 -11.81 12.84 7.93
CA TRP A 126 -12.31 11.59 8.50
C TRP A 126 -11.68 11.28 9.86
N SER A 127 -12.34 11.76 10.91
CA SER A 127 -12.03 11.28 12.27
C SER A 127 -12.34 9.79 12.41
N ASP A 128 -11.65 9.13 13.36
CA ASP A 128 -11.92 7.73 13.71
C ASP A 128 -13.42 7.49 13.98
N GLU A 129 -14.05 8.41 14.73
CA GLU A 129 -15.47 8.33 15.05
C GLU A 129 -16.36 8.36 13.79
N ARG A 130 -16.11 9.30 12.86
CA ARG A 130 -16.82 9.38 11.59
C ARG A 130 -16.66 8.10 10.77
N PHE A 131 -15.44 7.57 10.71
CA PHE A 131 -15.16 6.30 10.02
C PHE A 131 -15.97 5.15 10.62
N TRP A 132 -15.93 4.98 11.94
CA TRP A 132 -16.63 3.89 12.61
C TRP A 132 -18.14 3.99 12.48
N GLU A 133 -18.71 5.19 12.62
CA GLU A 133 -20.15 5.40 12.45
C GLU A 133 -20.61 5.10 11.01
N GLU A 134 -19.83 5.50 10.00
CA GLU A 134 -20.15 5.19 8.61
C GLU A 134 -19.98 3.70 8.30
N LEU A 135 -18.92 3.06 8.82
CA LEU A 135 -18.73 1.62 8.72
C LEU A 135 -19.93 0.88 9.33
N LYS A 136 -20.43 1.34 10.49
CA LYS A 136 -21.58 0.71 11.16
C LYS A 136 -22.76 0.77 10.23
N ARG A 137 -23.02 1.92 9.61
CA ARG A 137 -24.15 2.08 8.69
C ARG A 137 -24.10 1.13 7.49
N ARG A 138 -22.92 0.78 6.98
CA ARG A 138 -22.75 -0.05 5.77
C ARG A 138 -22.70 -1.56 6.02
N VAL A 139 -22.38 -2.00 7.23
CA VAL A 139 -22.28 -3.43 7.58
C VAL A 139 -23.52 -3.89 8.34
N PRO A 140 -24.14 -5.05 8.02
CA PRO A 140 -25.33 -5.53 8.73
C PRO A 140 -25.12 -5.66 10.25
N ARG A 141 -26.17 -5.37 11.05
CA ARG A 141 -26.09 -5.42 12.54
C ARG A 141 -25.65 -6.78 13.08
N THR A 142 -25.94 -7.87 12.38
CA THR A 142 -25.53 -9.24 12.74
C THR A 142 -24.02 -9.38 12.90
N TRP A 143 -23.23 -8.59 12.17
CA TRP A 143 -21.77 -8.61 12.15
C TRP A 143 -21.11 -7.54 13.03
N ARG A 144 -21.91 -6.79 13.81
CA ARG A 144 -21.41 -5.69 14.66
C ARG A 144 -21.09 -6.10 16.09
N ARG A 145 -21.19 -7.39 16.43
CA ARG A 145 -21.12 -7.91 17.83
C ARG A 145 -19.84 -7.53 18.59
N ASN A 146 -18.73 -7.27 17.90
CA ASN A 146 -17.42 -7.00 18.50
C ASN A 146 -16.86 -5.59 18.24
N TRP A 147 -17.68 -4.65 17.76
CA TRP A 147 -17.20 -3.31 17.43
C TRP A 147 -17.10 -2.47 18.70
N SER A 148 -15.96 -2.53 19.38
CA SER A 148 -15.66 -1.59 20.46
C SER A 148 -15.15 -0.28 19.85
N PRO A 149 -15.87 0.86 20.00
CA PRO A 149 -15.39 2.16 19.53
C PRO A 149 -14.20 2.70 20.34
N VAL A 150 -13.78 1.97 21.38
CA VAL A 150 -12.72 2.38 22.30
C VAL A 150 -11.52 1.46 22.11
N PRO A 151 -10.37 1.98 21.65
CA PRO A 151 -9.11 1.26 21.71
C PRO A 151 -8.80 0.84 23.16
N PRO A 152 -8.13 -0.29 23.40
CA PRO A 152 -7.79 -0.74 24.75
C PRO A 152 -7.06 0.34 25.59
N TRP A 153 -6.29 1.22 24.95
CA TRP A 153 -5.53 2.30 25.60
C TRP A 153 -6.36 3.53 26.02
N ARG A 154 -7.64 3.64 25.62
CA ARG A 154 -8.58 4.67 26.12
C ARG A 154 -9.50 4.16 27.25
N ARG A 155 -9.27 2.95 27.76
CA ARG A 155 -10.02 2.36 28.88
C ARG A 155 -9.37 2.60 30.25
N ALA A 156 -8.37 3.47 30.34
CA ALA A 156 -7.72 3.89 31.58
C ALA A 156 -7.82 5.41 31.75
#